data_AF-A0A3B4XHC8-F1
#
_entry.id   AF-A0A3B4XHC8-F1
#
_cell.length_a   1.000
_cell.length_b   1.000
_cell.length_c   1.000
_cell.angle_alpha   90.00
_cell.angle_beta   90.00
_cell.angle_gamma   90.00
#
_symmetry.space_group_name_H-M   'P 1'
#
loop_
_entity.id
_entity.type
_entity.pdbx_description
1 polymer ?
#
loop_
_entity_poly.entity_id
_entity_poly.type
_entity_poly.pdbx_seq_one_letter_code
_entity_poly.pdbx_strand_id
1 'polypeptide(L)'
;MCVSDLCFECFVHVCVCVCVSCQWASLSREGFETSETLPLVNFVSLMSVNDVGLCNHSVYFRVYVCLSKHFIFLAETTEVFVPQCPNIALAERVDCFPDAGASKQKCEQRGCCWGPLDERNVPWCFFSTNHGYTVESVEQPNHFAQLKRMASPSLFGADIQELSLHAEMQSNNRLRFKIYDAHRQRFEVPHEHVSSLNSDPSSPISNTLEITKKPFGLTVRRKENKKVLFDTTVAPLVFADQYLQLSAKLPSHNIYGLGEHVHQRYRHDMNWKTWPIFTRDAFPNGVTLQPAPAVTYRTIGGVLDFYILFGDTPEQVVQEFLELLGRPVIPPYWSLGFQLSRWDYGSLREVKKTVERNRAVGLPYDIQYTDIDYMEDKKDFTYDKVKFSELPQFADYLHEKGQRYILILDPAVATSKRVGNAPYDSYDRGNQKNAWVTESDGKTPLLGEVWPGETVFPDYTSQGCIDWWVDEYERFSREIKHDALWIVSQF
;
A
#
# COMPACT_ATOMS: atom_id res chain seq x y z
N MET A 1 -18.68 -20.54 42.01
CA MET A 1 -19.96 -20.29 41.30
C MET A 1 -19.73 -18.99 40.54
N CYS A 2 -19.20 -18.98 39.31
CA CYS A 2 -19.49 -19.76 38.09
C CYS A 2 -20.69 -19.18 37.32
N VAL A 3 -20.58 -19.18 35.98
CA VAL A 3 -21.56 -18.70 34.99
C VAL A 3 -21.71 -17.17 34.93
N SER A 4 -21.82 -16.55 33.76
CA SER A 4 -20.91 -16.41 32.59
C SER A 4 -21.64 -15.64 31.49
N ASP A 5 -20.90 -14.97 30.60
CA ASP A 5 -21.35 -14.56 29.25
C ASP A 5 -22.53 -13.52 29.19
N LEU A 6 -22.79 -12.80 28.10
CA LEU A 6 -22.12 -12.66 26.81
C LEU A 6 -22.38 -11.22 26.29
N CYS A 7 -21.37 -10.46 25.88
CA CYS A 7 -21.56 -9.21 25.13
C CYS A 7 -21.40 -9.47 23.63
N PHE A 8 -22.44 -9.20 22.84
CA PHE A 8 -22.38 -9.22 21.38
C PHE A 8 -22.01 -7.83 20.86
N GLU A 9 -20.94 -7.75 20.07
CA GLU A 9 -20.62 -6.56 19.27
C GLU A 9 -21.43 -6.57 17.96
N CYS A 10 -22.06 -5.44 17.64
CA CYS A 10 -22.82 -5.30 16.40
C CYS A 10 -21.91 -4.86 15.24
N PHE A 11 -21.47 -5.82 14.42
CA PHE A 11 -20.86 -5.51 13.12
C PHE A 11 -21.92 -4.99 12.14
N VAL A 12 -21.79 -3.73 11.73
CA VAL A 12 -22.65 -3.12 10.71
C VAL A 12 -22.11 -3.46 9.32
N HIS A 13 -22.71 -4.45 8.67
CA HIS A 13 -22.49 -4.68 7.24
C HIS A 13 -23.36 -3.74 6.40
N VAL A 14 -22.72 -2.88 5.61
CA VAL A 14 -23.40 -2.04 4.60
C VAL A 14 -23.79 -2.91 3.41
N CYS A 15 -25.04 -3.37 3.38
CA CYS A 15 -25.64 -3.97 2.19
C CYS A 15 -26.28 -2.89 1.31
N VAL A 16 -25.89 -2.83 0.03
CA VAL A 16 -26.53 -1.96 -0.97
C VAL A 16 -27.89 -2.55 -1.36
N CYS A 17 -28.95 -2.13 -0.66
CA CYS A 17 -30.32 -2.51 -0.99
C CYS A 17 -30.87 -1.63 -2.12
N VAL A 18 -31.09 -2.23 -3.29
CA VAL A 18 -31.95 -1.64 -4.33
C VAL A 18 -33.41 -1.72 -3.85
N CYS A 19 -34.00 -0.58 -3.49
CA CYS A 19 -35.39 -0.52 -3.04
C CYS A 19 -36.39 -0.81 -4.16
N VAL A 20 -37.08 -1.95 -4.05
CA VAL A 20 -38.36 -2.20 -4.75
C VAL A 20 -39.42 -2.41 -3.68
N SER A 21 -40.38 -1.47 -3.61
CA SER A 21 -41.44 -1.49 -2.60
C SER A 21 -42.50 -2.54 -2.93
N CYS A 22 -42.76 -3.46 -1.99
CA CYS A 22 -43.95 -4.31 -2.01
C CYS A 22 -44.51 -4.45 -0.59
N GLN A 23 -45.84 -4.43 -0.45
CA GLN A 23 -46.51 -4.36 0.85
C GLN A 23 -46.67 -5.74 1.50
N TRP A 24 -46.76 -5.75 2.84
CA TRP A 24 -47.06 -6.95 3.61
C TRP A 24 -48.51 -7.39 3.39
N ALA A 25 -48.71 -8.68 3.08
CA ALA A 25 -49.99 -9.36 3.14
C ALA A 25 -49.83 -10.71 3.86
N SER A 26 -50.40 -10.84 5.04
CA SER A 26 -50.33 -12.05 5.86
C SER A 26 -51.42 -13.06 5.47
N LEU A 27 -51.05 -14.31 5.20
CA LEU A 27 -51.97 -15.45 5.15
C LEU A 27 -51.32 -16.71 5.80
N SER A 28 -52.14 -17.71 6.09
CA SER A 28 -51.95 -18.62 7.24
C SER A 28 -51.43 -20.02 6.94
N ARG A 29 -51.04 -20.71 8.03
CA ARG A 29 -50.56 -22.10 8.14
C ARG A 29 -51.36 -23.13 7.33
N GLU A 30 -50.63 -24.07 6.71
CA GLU A 30 -50.76 -25.54 6.76
C GLU A 30 -49.67 -26.14 5.83
N GLY A 31 -49.08 -27.32 6.02
CA GLY A 31 -49.21 -28.27 7.14
C GLY A 31 -49.08 -29.74 6.71
N PHE A 32 -47.90 -30.23 6.31
CA PHE A 32 -47.65 -31.67 6.04
C PHE A 32 -46.17 -32.07 6.23
N GLU A 33 -45.93 -33.35 6.51
CA GLU A 33 -44.61 -33.95 6.80
C GLU A 33 -44.14 -34.96 5.73
N THR A 34 -42.84 -35.32 5.83
CA THR A 34 -42.19 -36.60 5.48
C THR A 34 -41.28 -36.71 4.24
N SER A 35 -40.03 -37.09 4.56
CA SER A 35 -39.16 -38.07 3.87
C SER A 35 -38.23 -37.65 2.72
N GLU A 36 -37.06 -38.32 2.76
CA GLU A 36 -36.00 -38.54 1.76
C GLU A 36 -35.10 -37.37 1.30
N THR A 37 -33.80 -37.67 1.32
CA THR A 37 -32.68 -36.75 1.05
C THR A 37 -31.92 -37.16 -0.21
N LEU A 38 -31.79 -36.26 -1.19
CA LEU A 38 -30.70 -36.24 -2.17
C LEU A 38 -30.38 -34.77 -2.55
N PRO A 39 -29.12 -34.42 -2.84
CA PRO A 39 -28.71 -33.02 -2.97
C PRO A 39 -29.00 -32.42 -4.36
N LEU A 40 -29.59 -31.23 -4.40
CA LEU A 40 -29.73 -30.42 -5.61
C LEU A 40 -28.50 -29.54 -5.83
N VAL A 41 -27.83 -29.72 -6.97
CA VAL A 41 -26.75 -28.83 -7.44
C VAL A 41 -27.39 -27.68 -8.23
N ASN A 42 -27.51 -26.51 -7.62
CA ASN A 42 -28.06 -25.32 -8.29
C ASN A 42 -27.00 -24.64 -9.16
N PHE A 43 -26.99 -24.96 -10.46
CA PHE A 43 -26.51 -24.03 -11.48
C PHE A 43 -27.52 -22.90 -11.65
N VAL A 44 -27.07 -21.65 -11.55
CA VAL A 44 -27.86 -20.46 -11.93
C VAL A 44 -27.09 -19.69 -13.00
N SER A 45 -27.42 -19.96 -14.27
CA SER A 45 -27.01 -19.10 -15.38
C SER A 45 -28.03 -17.98 -15.53
N LEU A 46 -27.58 -16.73 -15.60
CA LEU A 46 -28.46 -15.61 -15.93
C LEU A 46 -28.94 -15.72 -17.38
N MET A 47 -30.20 -15.36 -17.63
CA MET A 47 -30.70 -15.00 -18.96
C MET A 47 -31.28 -13.59 -18.92
N SER A 48 -30.86 -12.75 -19.87
CA SER A 48 -31.43 -11.42 -20.08
C SER A 48 -32.71 -11.51 -20.92
N VAL A 49 -33.67 -10.63 -20.64
CA VAL A 49 -34.85 -10.41 -21.48
C VAL A 49 -35.03 -8.90 -21.63
N ASN A 50 -34.96 -8.42 -22.88
CA ASN A 50 -35.24 -7.02 -23.19
C ASN A 50 -36.71 -6.84 -23.63
N ASP A 51 -37.28 -5.73 -23.15
CA ASP A 51 -38.31 -4.91 -23.79
C ASP A 51 -39.81 -5.30 -23.89
N VAL A 52 -40.62 -4.27 -23.57
CA VAL A 52 -41.99 -3.94 -24.04
C VAL A 52 -43.20 -4.81 -23.64
N GLY A 53 -44.10 -4.21 -22.83
CA GLY A 53 -45.40 -3.77 -23.38
C GLY A 53 -46.73 -4.37 -22.91
N LEU A 54 -47.30 -3.84 -21.81
CA LEU A 54 -48.73 -3.60 -21.52
C LEU A 54 -49.86 -4.59 -21.96
N CYS A 55 -50.54 -5.11 -20.93
CA CYS A 55 -52.00 -5.25 -20.76
C CYS A 55 -52.83 -6.37 -21.46
N ASN A 56 -53.51 -7.12 -20.57
CA ASN A 56 -54.72 -7.94 -20.71
C ASN A 56 -54.68 -9.32 -21.42
N HIS A 57 -55.40 -10.24 -20.76
CA HIS A 57 -55.66 -11.66 -21.08
C HIS A 57 -54.48 -12.63 -20.97
N SER A 58 -54.83 -13.87 -20.62
CA SER A 58 -53.93 -14.88 -20.05
C SER A 58 -52.96 -15.48 -21.07
N VAL A 59 -51.65 -15.36 -20.80
CA VAL A 59 -50.60 -16.00 -21.59
C VAL A 59 -50.28 -17.38 -21.02
N TYR A 60 -50.50 -18.43 -21.83
CA TYR A 60 -50.10 -19.80 -21.49
C TYR A 60 -48.68 -20.10 -22.01
N PHE A 61 -47.74 -20.37 -21.10
CA PHE A 61 -46.40 -20.84 -21.50
C PHE A 61 -46.41 -22.34 -21.78
N ARG A 62 -46.10 -22.71 -23.04
CA ARG A 62 -46.06 -24.11 -23.50
C ARG A 62 -44.61 -24.57 -23.60
N VAL A 63 -44.11 -25.22 -22.54
CA VAL A 63 -42.72 -25.72 -22.49
C VAL A 63 -42.57 -26.94 -23.41
N TYR A 64 -41.75 -26.82 -24.46
CA TYR A 64 -41.35 -27.93 -25.32
C TYR A 64 -40.00 -28.49 -24.88
N VAL A 65 -40.00 -29.60 -24.15
CA VAL A 65 -38.76 -30.31 -23.77
C VAL A 65 -38.28 -31.16 -24.96
N CYS A 66 -37.26 -30.68 -25.67
CA CYS A 66 -36.66 -31.41 -26.79
C CYS A 66 -35.52 -32.32 -26.29
N LEU A 67 -35.78 -33.62 -26.16
CA LEU A 67 -34.80 -34.61 -25.70
C LEU A 67 -33.87 -35.07 -26.84
N SER A 68 -32.96 -34.20 -27.26
CA SER A 68 -31.83 -34.59 -28.12
C SER A 68 -30.81 -35.42 -27.34
N LYS A 69 -30.88 -36.74 -27.48
CA LYS A 69 -29.82 -37.65 -27.03
C LYS A 69 -28.52 -37.30 -27.76
N HIS A 70 -27.51 -36.80 -27.03
CA HIS A 70 -26.07 -37.12 -27.14
C HIS A 70 -25.28 -36.29 -26.11
N PHE A 71 -25.37 -36.64 -24.82
CA PHE A 71 -24.40 -36.15 -23.84
C PHE A 71 -23.07 -36.88 -24.06
N ILE A 72 -22.17 -36.25 -24.81
CA ILE A 72 -20.75 -36.60 -24.77
C ILE A 72 -20.26 -36.15 -23.38
N PHE A 73 -20.08 -37.11 -22.47
CA PHE A 73 -19.28 -36.88 -21.28
C PHE A 73 -17.84 -36.67 -21.73
N LEU A 74 -17.46 -35.41 -21.97
CA LEU A 74 -16.10 -34.99 -21.75
C LEU A 74 -15.82 -35.15 -20.26
N ALA A 75 -15.32 -36.32 -19.90
CA ALA A 75 -14.69 -36.52 -18.62
C ALA A 75 -13.38 -35.73 -18.64
N GLU A 76 -13.48 -34.42 -18.36
CA GLU A 76 -12.34 -33.68 -17.83
C GLU A 76 -11.94 -34.39 -16.54
N THR A 77 -10.91 -35.21 -16.65
CA THR A 77 -10.16 -35.71 -15.50
C THR A 77 -9.49 -34.50 -14.89
N THR A 78 -10.18 -33.85 -13.96
CA THR A 78 -9.61 -32.86 -13.07
C THR A 78 -8.52 -33.57 -12.26
N GLU A 79 -7.28 -33.48 -12.76
CA GLU A 79 -6.11 -34.02 -12.08
C GLU A 79 -6.06 -33.37 -10.69
N VAL A 80 -6.41 -34.16 -9.67
CA VAL A 80 -6.48 -33.68 -8.29
C VAL A 80 -5.08 -33.26 -7.90
N PHE A 81 -4.86 -31.95 -7.79
CA PHE A 81 -3.54 -31.41 -7.47
C PHE A 81 -3.07 -31.96 -6.13
N VAL A 82 -2.01 -32.76 -6.15
CA VAL A 82 -1.37 -33.28 -4.94
C VAL A 82 -0.23 -32.34 -4.54
N PRO A 83 -0.24 -31.74 -3.34
CA PRO A 83 0.87 -30.92 -2.88
C PRO A 83 2.12 -31.77 -2.65
N GLN A 84 3.22 -31.42 -3.33
CA GLN A 84 4.54 -31.99 -3.05
C GLN A 84 5.11 -31.33 -1.80
N CYS A 85 4.97 -31.97 -0.64
CA CYS A 85 5.35 -31.38 0.64
C CYS A 85 6.82 -31.65 0.99
N PRO A 86 7.66 -30.60 1.09
CA PRO A 86 9.07 -30.77 1.41
C PRO A 86 9.28 -31.02 2.91
N ASN A 87 10.27 -31.85 3.25
CA ASN A 87 10.71 -32.05 4.63
C ASN A 87 11.74 -30.96 5.00
N ILE A 88 11.24 -29.79 5.43
CA ILE A 88 12.03 -28.60 5.74
C ILE A 88 11.96 -28.23 7.23
N ALA A 89 12.96 -27.48 7.71
CA ALA A 89 12.97 -26.97 9.07
C ALA A 89 11.80 -25.99 9.32
N LEU A 90 11.34 -25.90 10.57
CA LEU A 90 10.16 -25.08 10.92
C LEU A 90 10.34 -23.60 10.57
N ALA A 91 11.55 -23.06 10.75
CA ALA A 91 11.93 -21.70 10.40
C ALA A 91 12.20 -21.46 8.90
N GLU A 92 12.10 -22.50 8.06
CA GLU A 92 12.21 -22.42 6.59
C GLU A 92 10.85 -22.57 5.89
N ARG A 93 9.78 -22.86 6.64
CA ARG A 93 8.41 -22.84 6.12
C ARG A 93 8.03 -21.41 5.71
N VAL A 94 7.54 -21.25 4.49
CA VAL A 94 6.86 -20.01 4.07
C VAL A 94 5.37 -20.25 4.01
N ASP A 95 4.64 -19.32 4.61
CA ASP A 95 3.21 -19.36 4.87
C ASP A 95 2.36 -19.19 3.60
N CYS A 96 1.50 -20.18 3.34
CA CYS A 96 0.56 -20.24 2.22
C CYS A 96 -0.89 -19.86 2.64
N PHE A 97 -1.12 -19.62 3.93
CA PHE A 97 -2.41 -19.14 4.44
C PHE A 97 -2.22 -17.88 5.32
N PRO A 98 -1.82 -16.74 4.70
CA PRO A 98 -1.61 -15.47 5.41
C PRO A 98 -2.90 -14.84 5.94
N ASP A 99 -4.05 -15.33 5.51
CA ASP A 99 -5.37 -14.86 5.91
C ASP A 99 -5.81 -15.48 7.24
N ALA A 100 -6.75 -14.84 7.93
CA ALA A 100 -7.28 -15.39 9.17
C ALA A 100 -8.04 -16.73 8.96
N GLY A 101 -7.90 -17.64 9.92
CA GLY A 101 -8.69 -18.89 9.96
C GLY A 101 -8.24 -19.97 8.98
N ALA A 102 -6.93 -20.23 8.93
CA ALA A 102 -6.35 -21.40 8.26
C ALA A 102 -6.91 -22.72 8.81
N SER A 103 -7.19 -23.68 7.93
CA SER A 103 -7.58 -25.05 8.31
C SER A 103 -6.99 -26.06 7.33
N LYS A 104 -6.92 -27.34 7.73
CA LYS A 104 -6.42 -28.42 6.86
C LYS A 104 -7.09 -28.41 5.48
N GLN A 105 -8.41 -28.42 5.46
CA GLN A 105 -9.20 -28.42 4.22
C GLN A 105 -8.90 -27.20 3.33
N LYS A 106 -8.84 -25.99 3.91
CA LYS A 106 -8.52 -24.77 3.16
C LYS A 106 -7.08 -24.76 2.63
N CYS A 107 -6.14 -25.33 3.39
CA CYS A 107 -4.75 -25.45 2.98
C CYS A 107 -4.59 -26.43 1.81
N GLU A 108 -5.25 -27.58 1.88
CA GLU A 108 -5.25 -28.59 0.81
C GLU A 108 -5.99 -28.09 -0.44
N GLN A 109 -7.07 -27.30 -0.29
CA GLN A 109 -7.73 -26.59 -1.39
C GLN A 109 -6.82 -25.58 -2.11
N ARG A 110 -5.92 -24.91 -1.38
CA ARG A 110 -4.85 -24.06 -1.95
C ARG A 110 -3.66 -24.86 -2.50
N GLY A 111 -3.70 -26.20 -2.47
CA GLY A 111 -2.59 -27.03 -2.91
C GLY A 111 -1.33 -26.88 -2.04
N CYS A 112 -1.51 -26.60 -0.76
CA CYS A 112 -0.44 -26.37 0.20
C CYS A 112 -0.40 -27.43 1.30
N CYS A 113 0.68 -27.41 2.06
CA CYS A 113 1.07 -28.48 2.96
C CYS A 113 0.62 -28.19 4.40
N TRP A 114 -0.17 -29.10 4.96
CA TRP A 114 -0.66 -29.00 6.32
C TRP A 114 0.22 -29.78 7.30
N GLY A 115 0.85 -29.07 8.24
CA GLY A 115 1.66 -29.64 9.31
C GLY A 115 1.45 -28.85 10.61
N PRO A 116 0.44 -29.19 11.44
CA PRO A 116 0.10 -28.43 12.65
C PRO A 116 1.17 -28.59 13.74
N LEU A 117 1.29 -27.58 14.61
CA LEU A 117 2.34 -27.46 15.62
C LEU A 117 1.83 -26.70 16.85
N ASP A 118 2.30 -27.07 18.04
CA ASP A 118 2.04 -26.32 19.28
C ASP A 118 2.94 -25.06 19.44
N GLU A 119 3.82 -24.79 18.47
CA GLU A 119 4.65 -23.60 18.41
C GLU A 119 3.86 -22.38 17.86
N ARG A 120 3.94 -21.24 18.55
CA ARG A 120 3.21 -20.02 18.17
C ARG A 120 3.75 -19.40 16.88
N ASN A 121 2.82 -18.95 16.03
CA ASN A 121 3.04 -18.29 14.74
C ASN A 121 3.87 -19.06 13.69
N VAL A 122 4.31 -20.30 13.94
CA VAL A 122 4.93 -21.13 12.89
C VAL A 122 3.84 -21.59 11.91
N PRO A 123 4.02 -21.43 10.58
CA PRO A 123 2.95 -21.70 9.62
C PRO A 123 2.50 -23.18 9.64
N TRP A 124 1.24 -23.41 10.03
CA TRP A 124 0.60 -24.73 9.92
C TRP A 124 0.28 -25.09 8.46
N CYS A 125 0.05 -24.07 7.61
CA CYS A 125 -0.10 -24.22 6.17
C CYS A 125 1.09 -23.56 5.46
N PHE A 126 1.89 -24.34 4.72
CA PHE A 126 3.10 -23.86 4.05
C PHE A 126 3.17 -24.32 2.59
N PHE A 127 3.97 -23.64 1.77
CA PHE A 127 4.05 -23.93 0.34
C PHE A 127 4.59 -25.33 0.00
N SER A 128 4.04 -25.91 -1.06
CA SER A 128 4.54 -27.12 -1.72
C SER A 128 5.57 -26.80 -2.81
N THR A 129 6.43 -27.75 -3.16
CA THR A 129 7.48 -27.56 -4.19
C THR A 129 6.96 -27.54 -5.63
N ASN A 130 5.69 -27.86 -5.85
CA ASN A 130 5.01 -27.82 -7.14
C ASN A 130 4.12 -26.57 -7.35
N HIS A 131 4.28 -25.55 -6.50
CA HIS A 131 3.80 -24.18 -6.76
C HIS A 131 4.85 -23.36 -7.52
N GLY A 132 4.41 -22.22 -8.09
CA GLY A 132 5.29 -21.20 -8.66
C GLY A 132 5.33 -21.21 -10.19
N TYR A 133 6.53 -21.00 -10.74
CA TYR A 133 6.76 -20.79 -12.18
C TYR A 133 7.89 -21.69 -12.70
N THR A 134 7.94 -21.93 -14.01
CA THR A 134 9.07 -22.51 -14.74
C THR A 134 9.71 -21.50 -15.67
N VAL A 135 11.02 -21.62 -15.89
CA VAL A 135 11.76 -20.84 -16.90
C VAL A 135 11.66 -21.55 -18.25
N GLU A 136 10.95 -20.95 -19.19
CA GLU A 136 10.77 -21.49 -20.55
C GLU A 136 11.97 -21.10 -21.45
N SER A 137 12.41 -19.84 -21.38
CA SER A 137 13.58 -19.32 -22.10
C SER A 137 14.47 -18.46 -21.21
N VAL A 138 15.76 -18.35 -21.56
CA VAL A 138 16.68 -17.34 -21.04
C VAL A 138 17.48 -16.79 -22.21
N GLU A 139 17.39 -15.48 -22.43
CA GLU A 139 18.13 -14.75 -23.46
C GLU A 139 19.38 -14.11 -22.85
N GLN A 140 20.49 -14.20 -23.58
CA GLN A 140 21.77 -13.57 -23.22
C GLN A 140 22.12 -12.47 -24.24
N PRO A 141 22.79 -11.39 -23.82
CA PRO A 141 23.46 -11.21 -22.53
C PRO A 141 22.59 -10.72 -21.35
N ASN A 142 21.44 -10.09 -21.60
CA ASN A 142 20.71 -9.27 -20.60
C ASN A 142 19.89 -10.07 -19.56
N HIS A 143 20.11 -11.38 -19.43
CA HIS A 143 19.47 -12.28 -18.44
C HIS A 143 17.94 -12.11 -18.39
N PHE A 144 17.35 -11.85 -19.56
CA PHE A 144 15.93 -11.80 -19.78
C PHE A 144 15.38 -13.22 -19.82
N ALA A 145 14.28 -13.51 -19.13
CA ALA A 145 13.72 -14.86 -19.08
C ALA A 145 12.20 -14.83 -19.10
N GLN A 146 11.60 -15.71 -19.92
CA GLN A 146 10.16 -15.95 -19.89
C GLN A 146 9.83 -17.02 -18.85
N LEU A 147 8.92 -16.69 -17.96
CA LEU A 147 8.45 -17.53 -16.87
C LEU A 147 7.00 -17.94 -17.10
N LYS A 148 6.69 -19.22 -16.95
CA LYS A 148 5.33 -19.76 -17.12
C LYS A 148 4.81 -20.35 -15.82
N ARG A 149 3.56 -20.05 -15.45
CA ARG A 149 2.97 -20.52 -14.19
C ARG A 149 2.84 -22.05 -14.19
N MET A 150 3.22 -22.68 -13.09
CA MET A 150 3.02 -24.12 -12.88
C MET A 150 1.54 -24.40 -12.61
N ALA A 151 1.07 -25.58 -13.04
CA ALA A 151 -0.28 -26.04 -12.78
C ALA A 151 -0.47 -26.31 -11.29
N SER A 152 -1.05 -25.34 -10.59
CA SER A 152 -1.33 -25.35 -9.15
C SER A 152 -2.59 -24.53 -8.86
N PRO A 153 -3.30 -24.75 -7.73
CA PRO A 153 -4.47 -23.96 -7.35
C PRO A 153 -4.17 -22.46 -7.25
N SER A 154 -5.21 -21.63 -7.27
CA SER A 154 -5.08 -20.21 -7.00
C SER A 154 -5.20 -19.92 -5.51
N LEU A 155 -4.45 -18.93 -5.01
CA LEU A 155 -4.57 -18.47 -3.63
C LEU A 155 -5.66 -17.39 -3.47
N PHE A 156 -5.77 -16.50 -4.46
CA PHE A 156 -6.53 -15.24 -4.42
C PHE A 156 -7.29 -14.91 -5.73
N GLY A 157 -7.23 -15.76 -6.76
CA GLY A 157 -7.74 -15.49 -8.09
C GLY A 157 -6.75 -14.72 -8.98
N ALA A 158 -7.12 -14.56 -10.27
CA ALA A 158 -6.43 -13.71 -11.25
C ALA A 158 -4.90 -13.92 -11.38
N ASP A 159 -4.42 -15.16 -11.28
CA ASP A 159 -3.01 -15.49 -11.51
C ASP A 159 -2.56 -15.18 -12.94
N ILE A 160 -1.38 -14.56 -13.08
CA ILE A 160 -0.82 -14.19 -14.37
C ILE A 160 -0.01 -15.38 -14.92
N GLN A 161 -0.40 -15.90 -16.08
CA GLN A 161 0.12 -17.20 -16.54
C GLN A 161 1.54 -17.13 -17.12
N GLU A 162 1.95 -15.97 -17.65
CA GLU A 162 3.25 -15.75 -18.28
C GLU A 162 3.83 -14.41 -17.84
N LEU A 163 5.06 -14.44 -17.33
CA LEU A 163 5.78 -13.28 -16.79
C LEU A 163 7.12 -13.13 -17.49
N SER A 164 7.56 -11.88 -17.68
CA SER A 164 8.93 -11.56 -18.06
C SER A 164 9.76 -11.19 -16.83
N LEU A 165 10.94 -11.80 -16.71
CA LEU A 165 12.03 -11.35 -15.86
C LEU A 165 13.03 -10.55 -16.71
N HIS A 166 13.42 -9.36 -16.26
CA HIS A 166 14.59 -8.63 -16.76
C HIS A 166 15.56 -8.36 -15.61
N ALA A 167 16.86 -8.61 -15.79
CA ALA A 167 17.86 -8.44 -14.74
C ALA A 167 19.16 -7.81 -15.26
N GLU A 168 19.58 -6.72 -14.62
CA GLU A 168 20.66 -5.84 -15.09
C GLU A 168 21.61 -5.44 -13.95
N MET A 169 22.92 -5.38 -14.21
CA MET A 169 23.89 -4.74 -13.31
C MET A 169 24.00 -3.26 -13.71
N GLN A 170 23.36 -2.38 -12.95
CA GLN A 170 23.34 -0.93 -13.19
C GLN A 170 24.59 -0.19 -12.66
N SER A 171 25.43 -0.89 -11.91
CA SER A 171 26.78 -0.48 -11.54
C SER A 171 27.57 -1.74 -11.15
N ASN A 172 28.80 -1.61 -10.66
CA ASN A 172 29.49 -2.73 -10.02
C ASN A 172 28.80 -3.18 -8.70
N ASN A 173 28.04 -2.27 -8.10
CA ASN A 173 27.48 -2.36 -6.75
C ASN A 173 25.94 -2.41 -6.72
N ARG A 174 25.25 -2.32 -7.86
CA ARG A 174 23.78 -2.35 -7.96
C ARG A 174 23.32 -3.37 -9.00
N LEU A 175 22.74 -4.47 -8.51
CA LEU A 175 21.93 -5.39 -9.31
C LEU A 175 20.47 -4.91 -9.24
N ARG A 176 19.78 -4.86 -10.38
CA ARG A 176 18.31 -4.76 -10.44
C ARG A 176 17.75 -6.02 -11.06
N PHE A 177 16.58 -6.47 -10.60
CA PHE A 177 15.73 -7.38 -11.35
C PHE A 177 14.26 -6.97 -11.24
N LYS A 178 13.54 -7.00 -12.36
CA LYS A 178 12.10 -6.74 -12.43
C LYS A 178 11.36 -7.95 -12.98
N ILE A 179 10.30 -8.37 -12.28
CA ILE A 179 9.36 -9.40 -12.73
C ILE A 179 8.00 -8.73 -12.96
N TYR A 180 7.44 -8.91 -14.16
CA TYR A 180 6.22 -8.25 -14.63
C TYR A 180 5.43 -9.14 -15.60
N ASP A 181 4.17 -8.79 -15.85
CA ASP A 181 3.28 -9.46 -16.81
C ASP A 181 3.86 -9.35 -18.24
N ALA A 182 3.99 -10.48 -18.94
CA ALA A 182 4.60 -10.52 -20.27
C ALA A 182 3.74 -9.87 -21.37
N HIS A 183 2.43 -9.72 -21.14
CA HIS A 183 1.43 -9.35 -22.14
C HIS A 183 0.70 -8.03 -21.83
N ARG A 184 0.69 -7.59 -20.57
CA ARG A 184 0.00 -6.37 -20.13
C ARG A 184 0.91 -5.44 -19.35
N GLN A 185 0.91 -4.16 -19.69
CA GLN A 185 1.50 -3.13 -18.82
C GLN A 185 0.73 -3.08 -17.49
N ARG A 186 1.48 -3.00 -16.39
CA ARG A 186 0.97 -2.88 -15.01
C ARG A 186 1.47 -1.56 -14.42
N PHE A 187 0.94 -1.17 -13.26
CA PHE A 187 1.45 -0.01 -12.54
C PHE A 187 2.91 -0.21 -12.12
N GLU A 188 3.75 0.75 -12.49
CA GLU A 188 5.13 0.90 -12.02
C GLU A 188 5.25 2.29 -11.40
N VAL A 189 6.03 2.43 -10.32
CA VAL A 189 6.12 3.70 -9.58
C VAL A 189 6.84 4.76 -10.44
N PRO A 190 6.22 5.92 -10.75
CA PRO A 190 6.81 6.98 -11.56
C PRO A 190 7.79 7.84 -10.72
N HIS A 191 8.86 7.21 -10.24
CA HIS A 191 9.77 7.82 -9.25
C HIS A 191 10.73 8.84 -9.88
N GLU A 192 10.56 10.12 -9.55
CA GLU A 192 11.22 11.28 -10.19
C GLU A 192 12.74 11.18 -10.36
N HIS A 193 13.46 10.60 -9.40
CA HIS A 193 14.93 10.47 -9.45
C HIS A 193 15.45 9.14 -10.01
N VAL A 194 14.63 8.09 -10.09
CA VAL A 194 15.09 6.75 -10.50
C VAL A 194 15.11 6.68 -12.03
N SER A 195 16.31 6.64 -12.59
CA SER A 195 16.54 6.66 -14.04
C SER A 195 17.37 5.45 -14.50
N SER A 196 17.22 5.06 -15.76
CA SER A 196 18.10 4.08 -16.40
C SER A 196 19.49 4.68 -16.61
N LEU A 197 20.50 4.01 -16.07
CA LEU A 197 21.89 4.45 -16.15
C LEU A 197 22.64 3.75 -17.30
N ASN A 198 23.37 4.53 -18.08
CA ASN A 198 24.33 3.99 -19.06
C ASN A 198 25.58 3.49 -18.32
N SER A 199 25.51 2.29 -17.75
CA SER A 199 26.61 1.63 -17.04
C SER A 199 27.21 0.49 -17.83
N ASP A 200 28.55 0.43 -17.90
CA ASP A 200 29.30 -0.74 -18.37
C ASP A 200 29.88 -1.49 -17.15
N PRO A 201 29.17 -2.51 -16.60
CA PRO A 201 29.58 -3.21 -15.38
C PRO A 201 30.81 -4.10 -15.61
N SER A 202 31.81 -4.01 -14.72
CA SER A 202 33.14 -4.65 -14.86
C SER A 202 33.19 -6.18 -14.91
N SER A 203 32.04 -6.85 -14.91
CA SER A 203 31.94 -8.31 -14.96
C SER A 203 30.54 -8.77 -15.39
N PRO A 204 30.41 -9.88 -16.13
CA PRO A 204 29.13 -10.49 -16.44
C PRO A 204 28.27 -10.73 -15.20
N ILE A 205 27.00 -10.34 -15.28
CA ILE A 205 25.96 -10.50 -14.25
C ILE A 205 25.85 -11.94 -13.71
N SER A 206 26.18 -12.95 -14.52
CA SER A 206 26.25 -14.37 -14.12
C SER A 206 27.28 -14.70 -13.03
N ASN A 207 28.18 -13.77 -12.68
CA ASN A 207 29.03 -13.89 -11.49
C ASN A 207 28.31 -13.59 -10.17
N THR A 208 27.15 -12.93 -10.26
CA THR A 208 26.39 -12.31 -9.19
C THR A 208 24.99 -12.88 -9.09
N LEU A 209 24.32 -13.17 -10.21
CA LEU A 209 22.96 -13.71 -10.30
C LEU A 209 22.95 -15.11 -10.93
N GLU A 210 22.24 -16.03 -10.30
CA GLU A 210 21.99 -17.39 -10.75
C GLU A 210 20.47 -17.65 -10.81
N ILE A 211 19.99 -18.24 -11.91
CA ILE A 211 18.55 -18.49 -12.15
C ILE A 211 18.27 -20.00 -12.06
N THR A 212 17.53 -20.42 -11.04
CA THR A 212 16.95 -21.77 -10.93
C THR A 212 15.72 -21.87 -11.85
N LYS A 213 15.57 -23.00 -12.56
CA LYS A 213 14.57 -23.14 -13.64
C LYS A 213 13.23 -23.75 -13.26
N LYS A 214 13.18 -24.68 -12.30
CA LYS A 214 11.96 -25.40 -11.90
C LYS A 214 12.06 -25.94 -10.45
N PRO A 215 11.29 -25.40 -9.50
CA PRO A 215 10.58 -24.12 -9.60
C PRO A 215 11.55 -22.96 -9.89
N PHE A 216 11.04 -21.87 -10.44
CA PHE A 216 11.80 -20.65 -10.67
C PHE A 216 12.29 -20.04 -9.35
N GLY A 217 13.54 -19.58 -9.34
CA GLY A 217 14.10 -18.82 -8.23
C GLY A 217 15.39 -18.10 -8.62
N LEU A 218 15.72 -17.05 -7.87
CA LEU A 218 16.91 -16.23 -8.06
C LEU A 218 17.85 -16.41 -6.86
N THR A 219 19.11 -16.73 -7.12
CA THR A 219 20.16 -16.75 -6.10
C THR A 219 21.18 -15.67 -6.42
N VAL A 220 21.30 -14.68 -5.54
CA VAL A 220 22.25 -13.56 -5.65
C VAL A 220 23.42 -13.77 -4.71
N ARG A 221 24.63 -13.69 -5.25
CA ARG A 221 25.91 -13.99 -4.60
C ARG A 221 26.84 -12.79 -4.70
N ARG A 222 27.58 -12.49 -3.64
CA ARG A 222 28.71 -11.54 -3.71
C ARG A 222 29.77 -12.08 -4.67
N LYS A 223 30.18 -11.27 -5.65
CA LYS A 223 31.09 -11.66 -6.75
C LYS A 223 32.43 -12.22 -6.27
N GLU A 224 32.99 -11.64 -5.20
CA GLU A 224 34.36 -11.85 -4.70
C GLU A 224 34.52 -13.16 -3.92
N ASN A 225 33.56 -13.48 -3.05
CA ASN A 225 33.63 -14.62 -2.13
C ASN A 225 32.47 -15.64 -2.29
N LYS A 226 31.62 -15.44 -3.30
CA LYS A 226 30.44 -16.26 -3.65
C LYS A 226 29.42 -16.48 -2.52
N LYS A 227 29.50 -15.69 -1.44
CA LYS A 227 28.52 -15.72 -0.35
C LYS A 227 27.15 -15.31 -0.88
N VAL A 228 26.14 -16.16 -0.69
CA VAL A 228 24.73 -15.86 -0.98
C VAL A 228 24.29 -14.66 -0.12
N LEU A 229 23.61 -13.70 -0.72
CA LEU A 229 23.07 -12.50 -0.06
C LEU A 229 21.54 -12.41 -0.13
N PHE A 230 20.93 -13.01 -1.15
CA PHE A 230 19.48 -13.05 -1.36
C PHE A 230 19.16 -14.30 -2.17
N ASP A 231 18.40 -15.24 -1.62
CA ASP A 231 18.07 -16.51 -2.27
C ASP A 231 16.58 -16.79 -2.18
N THR A 232 15.89 -16.75 -3.32
CA THR A 232 14.44 -16.93 -3.39
C THR A 232 14.00 -18.38 -3.54
N THR A 233 14.91 -19.35 -3.62
CA THR A 233 14.55 -20.77 -3.77
C THR A 233 13.86 -21.35 -2.53
N VAL A 234 13.86 -20.60 -1.42
CA VAL A 234 13.15 -20.92 -0.16
C VAL A 234 11.63 -21.01 -0.32
N ALA A 235 11.03 -20.35 -1.33
CA ALA A 235 9.59 -20.42 -1.58
C ALA A 235 9.23 -20.10 -3.04
N PRO A 236 8.10 -20.61 -3.56
CA PRO A 236 7.62 -20.27 -4.89
C PRO A 236 7.25 -18.78 -5.01
N LEU A 237 7.56 -18.20 -6.17
CA LEU A 237 6.99 -16.94 -6.63
C LEU A 237 5.47 -17.08 -6.79
N VAL A 238 4.69 -16.16 -6.24
CA VAL A 238 3.26 -16.00 -6.54
C VAL A 238 3.06 -14.66 -7.23
N PHE A 239 2.28 -14.64 -8.31
CA PHE A 239 2.03 -13.42 -9.08
C PHE A 239 0.60 -13.48 -9.65
N ALA A 240 -0.28 -12.68 -9.05
CA ALA A 240 -1.66 -12.47 -9.45
C ALA A 240 -1.96 -10.98 -9.51
N ASP A 241 -3.06 -10.59 -10.16
CA ASP A 241 -3.40 -9.18 -10.41
C ASP A 241 -3.40 -8.30 -9.15
N GLN A 242 -3.86 -8.86 -8.02
CA GLN A 242 -3.89 -8.21 -6.70
C GLN A 242 -3.17 -9.00 -5.59
N TYR A 243 -2.27 -9.92 -5.93
CA TYR A 243 -1.41 -10.59 -4.95
C TYR A 243 -0.07 -11.02 -5.56
N LEU A 244 1.01 -10.33 -5.19
CA LEU A 244 2.37 -10.63 -5.61
C LEU A 244 3.19 -10.98 -4.37
N GLN A 245 3.89 -12.11 -4.39
CA GLN A 245 4.72 -12.56 -3.28
C GLN A 245 6.08 -13.10 -3.75
N LEU A 246 7.15 -12.57 -3.16
CA LEU A 246 8.51 -13.08 -3.28
C LEU A 246 9.14 -13.22 -1.89
N SER A 247 9.74 -14.38 -1.62
CA SER A 247 10.46 -14.64 -0.38
C SER A 247 11.96 -14.74 -0.66
N ALA A 248 12.80 -14.38 0.32
CA ALA A 248 14.23 -14.57 0.22
C ALA A 248 14.86 -14.97 1.56
N LYS A 249 15.76 -15.95 1.51
CA LYS A 249 16.65 -16.34 2.60
C LYS A 249 17.85 -15.38 2.65
N LEU A 250 18.21 -14.94 3.85
CA LEU A 250 19.19 -13.88 4.06
C LEU A 250 20.44 -14.37 4.81
N PRO A 251 21.62 -13.76 4.60
CA PRO A 251 22.91 -14.25 5.11
C PRO A 251 23.18 -14.04 6.60
N SER A 252 22.29 -13.35 7.33
CA SER A 252 22.42 -13.09 8.77
C SER A 252 21.13 -12.57 9.39
N HIS A 253 21.06 -12.56 10.72
CA HIS A 253 19.98 -11.91 11.48
C HIS A 253 20.21 -10.40 11.72
N ASN A 254 21.23 -9.79 11.10
CA ASN A 254 21.57 -8.38 11.28
C ASN A 254 20.93 -7.54 10.17
N ILE A 255 19.64 -7.24 10.35
CA ILE A 255 18.78 -6.55 9.39
C ILE A 255 18.25 -5.25 10.02
N TYR A 256 18.15 -4.21 9.22
CA TYR A 256 17.89 -2.81 9.61
C TYR A 256 17.07 -2.13 8.49
N GLY A 257 16.44 -0.99 8.78
CA GLY A 257 15.54 -0.31 7.84
C GLY A 257 14.10 -0.80 7.96
N LEU A 258 13.35 -0.77 6.85
CA LEU A 258 11.87 -0.75 6.81
C LEU A 258 11.28 0.50 7.50
N GLY A 259 10.03 0.84 7.18
CA GLY A 259 9.34 1.96 7.82
C GLY A 259 8.05 2.40 7.09
N GLU A 260 7.31 3.35 7.66
CA GLU A 260 7.54 3.95 8.98
C GLU A 260 6.85 3.14 10.10
N HIS A 261 7.64 2.72 11.12
CA HIS A 261 7.17 1.82 12.18
C HIS A 261 7.89 2.04 13.52
N VAL A 262 7.18 1.83 14.63
CA VAL A 262 7.79 1.73 15.96
C VAL A 262 8.36 0.32 16.17
N HIS A 263 9.56 0.08 15.66
CA HIS A 263 10.27 -1.20 15.77
C HIS A 263 10.67 -1.60 17.21
N GLN A 264 10.64 -0.67 18.18
CA GLN A 264 11.19 -0.78 19.55
C GLN A 264 12.71 -1.07 19.67
N ARG A 265 13.33 -1.65 18.64
CA ARG A 265 14.76 -1.94 18.53
C ARG A 265 15.24 -1.63 17.11
N TYR A 266 16.46 -1.11 16.97
CA TYR A 266 17.00 -0.75 15.65
C TYR A 266 17.38 -1.96 14.78
N ARG A 267 18.01 -2.99 15.37
CA ARG A 267 18.17 -4.28 14.69
C ARG A 267 16.85 -5.01 14.73
N HIS A 268 16.37 -5.45 13.57
CA HIS A 268 15.15 -6.25 13.46
C HIS A 268 15.25 -7.51 14.32
N ASP A 269 14.19 -7.74 15.08
CA ASP A 269 13.92 -9.00 15.72
C ASP A 269 13.45 -9.95 14.59
N MET A 270 14.40 -10.71 14.01
CA MET A 270 14.21 -11.59 12.84
C MET A 270 13.41 -12.84 13.17
N ASN A 271 12.16 -12.56 13.45
CA ASN A 271 11.37 -13.28 14.41
C ASN A 271 9.93 -13.01 13.92
N TRP A 272 9.25 -13.94 13.21
CA TRP A 272 8.10 -13.69 12.31
C TRP A 272 7.37 -12.34 12.54
N LYS A 273 7.86 -11.30 11.85
CA LYS A 273 7.24 -9.98 11.83
C LYS A 273 6.43 -9.85 10.55
N THR A 274 5.24 -9.29 10.68
CA THR A 274 4.55 -8.62 9.59
C THR A 274 4.67 -7.13 9.86
N TRP A 275 5.41 -6.41 9.01
CA TRP A 275 5.53 -4.96 9.04
C TRP A 275 4.72 -4.40 7.86
N PRO A 276 3.44 -4.00 8.05
CA PRO A 276 2.61 -3.50 6.96
C PRO A 276 3.08 -2.11 6.54
N ILE A 277 3.40 -1.92 5.26
CA ILE A 277 3.80 -0.62 4.71
C ILE A 277 2.62 -0.06 3.91
N PHE A 278 1.95 0.92 4.49
CA PHE A 278 0.92 1.75 3.85
C PHE A 278 0.87 3.09 4.59
N THR A 279 0.89 4.21 3.86
CA THR A 279 0.83 5.57 4.44
C THR A 279 -0.54 5.81 5.07
N ARG A 280 -0.57 6.18 6.34
CA ARG A 280 -1.80 6.28 7.15
C ARG A 280 -1.55 7.13 8.39
N ASP A 281 -2.49 7.98 8.79
CA ASP A 281 -2.42 8.61 10.11
C ASP A 281 -2.71 7.57 11.21
N ALA A 282 -1.78 7.48 12.15
CA ALA A 282 -1.87 6.61 13.30
C ALA A 282 -0.93 7.10 14.40
N PHE A 283 -1.42 7.13 15.65
CA PHE A 283 -0.53 7.21 16.81
C PHE A 283 0.52 6.09 16.78
N PRO A 284 1.79 6.38 17.11
CA PRO A 284 2.93 5.46 16.95
C PRO A 284 2.88 4.27 17.94
N ASN A 285 2.03 3.29 17.61
CA ASN A 285 1.75 2.09 18.40
C ASN A 285 2.50 0.87 17.81
N GLY A 286 3.48 0.33 18.54
CA GLY A 286 4.34 -0.75 18.05
C GLY A 286 3.70 -2.14 17.99
N VAL A 287 4.07 -2.94 16.98
CA VAL A 287 3.57 -4.30 16.70
C VAL A 287 4.75 -5.29 16.58
N THR A 288 4.65 -6.55 17.07
CA THR A 288 5.80 -7.51 17.09
C THR A 288 5.41 -8.98 17.37
N LEU A 289 5.74 -9.97 16.50
CA LEU A 289 5.59 -11.45 16.73
C LEU A 289 6.84 -12.31 16.31
N GLN A 290 6.82 -13.66 16.20
CA GLN A 290 8.01 -14.59 16.30
C GLN A 290 7.82 -15.99 15.60
N PRO A 291 8.79 -16.81 15.05
CA PRO A 291 10.24 -16.66 14.76
C PRO A 291 10.85 -17.13 13.36
N ALA A 292 11.59 -16.32 12.55
CA ALA A 292 12.55 -16.77 11.46
C ALA A 292 13.35 -15.64 10.70
N PRO A 293 14.56 -15.91 10.12
CA PRO A 293 15.37 -14.94 9.34
C PRO A 293 15.23 -15.02 7.80
N ALA A 294 14.00 -15.16 7.31
CA ALA A 294 13.66 -14.92 5.91
C ALA A 294 12.85 -13.63 5.79
N VAL A 295 12.91 -12.96 4.63
CA VAL A 295 11.98 -11.87 4.30
C VAL A 295 10.97 -12.37 3.27
N THR A 296 9.69 -12.05 3.47
CA THR A 296 8.62 -12.33 2.51
C THR A 296 7.91 -11.03 2.18
N TYR A 297 8.11 -10.54 0.97
CA TYR A 297 7.39 -9.39 0.44
C TYR A 297 6.03 -9.87 -0.06
N ARG A 298 4.97 -9.17 0.34
CA ARG A 298 3.60 -9.37 -0.13
C ARG A 298 3.05 -8.00 -0.51
N THR A 299 2.57 -7.83 -1.74
CA THR A 299 1.96 -6.59 -2.22
C THR A 299 0.70 -6.88 -3.03
N ILE A 300 -0.24 -5.92 -3.02
CA ILE A 300 -1.60 -6.04 -3.56
C ILE A 300 -1.75 -5.50 -4.99
N GLY A 301 -0.64 -5.24 -5.69
CA GLY A 301 -0.68 -4.73 -7.05
C GLY A 301 0.71 -4.37 -7.59
N GLY A 302 0.74 -3.71 -8.75
CA GLY A 302 1.97 -3.27 -9.41
C GLY A 302 2.82 -4.42 -9.99
N VAL A 303 4.14 -4.30 -9.86
CA VAL A 303 5.16 -5.25 -10.32
C VAL A 303 6.15 -5.56 -9.19
N LEU A 304 7.02 -6.56 -9.38
CA LEU A 304 8.13 -6.83 -8.47
C LEU A 304 9.44 -6.28 -9.07
N ASP A 305 9.74 -5.01 -8.81
CA ASP A 305 11.01 -4.36 -9.17
C ASP A 305 11.93 -4.26 -7.95
N PHE A 306 13.07 -4.95 -7.97
CA PHE A 306 13.98 -5.10 -6.85
C PHE A 306 15.37 -4.59 -7.19
N TYR A 307 15.97 -3.87 -6.24
CA TYR A 307 17.36 -3.43 -6.28
C TYR A 307 18.14 -4.07 -5.13
N ILE A 308 19.23 -4.77 -5.45
CA ILE A 308 20.17 -5.34 -4.49
C ILE A 308 21.48 -4.56 -4.57
N LEU A 309 21.85 -4.00 -3.43
CA LEU A 309 22.97 -3.07 -3.28
C LEU A 309 24.11 -3.74 -2.52
N PHE A 310 25.32 -3.62 -3.05
CA PHE A 310 26.54 -4.21 -2.50
C PHE A 310 27.45 -3.10 -1.96
N GLY A 311 28.06 -3.35 -0.81
CA GLY A 311 29.06 -2.49 -0.19
C GLY A 311 29.86 -3.29 0.84
N ASP A 312 31.09 -2.87 1.13
CA ASP A 312 31.96 -3.55 2.11
C ASP A 312 31.74 -3.03 3.54
N THR A 313 31.12 -1.85 3.68
CA THR A 313 30.56 -1.34 4.94
C THR A 313 29.06 -1.05 4.83
N PRO A 314 28.31 -0.99 5.95
CA PRO A 314 26.91 -0.56 5.96
C PRO A 314 26.71 0.82 5.33
N GLU A 315 27.63 1.75 5.59
CA GLU A 315 27.60 3.12 5.07
C GLU A 315 27.69 3.16 3.53
N GLN A 316 28.45 2.25 2.91
CA GLN A 316 28.52 2.14 1.45
C GLN A 316 27.20 1.63 0.85
N VAL A 317 26.50 0.72 1.54
CA VAL A 317 25.15 0.28 1.12
C VAL A 317 24.15 1.43 1.18
N VAL A 318 24.24 2.29 2.20
CA VAL A 318 23.44 3.53 2.28
C VAL A 318 23.83 4.54 1.18
N GLN A 319 25.12 4.65 0.84
CA GLN A 319 25.57 5.52 -0.26
C GLN A 319 25.03 5.06 -1.62
N GLU A 320 25.09 3.76 -1.95
CA GLU A 320 24.53 3.20 -3.19
C GLU A 320 23.00 3.29 -3.26
N PHE A 321 22.32 3.32 -2.10
CA PHE A 321 20.88 3.52 -1.98
C PHE A 321 20.48 4.98 -2.27
N LEU A 322 21.21 5.93 -1.69
CA LEU A 322 21.00 7.37 -1.94
C LEU A 322 21.48 7.79 -3.35
N GLU A 323 22.41 7.07 -3.96
CA GLU A 323 22.78 7.24 -5.37
C GLU A 323 21.69 6.73 -6.34
N LEU A 324 20.81 5.83 -5.89
CA LEU A 324 19.67 5.33 -6.68
C LEU A 324 18.44 6.22 -6.54
N LEU A 325 18.06 6.58 -5.30
CA LEU A 325 16.80 7.28 -5.02
C LEU A 325 16.92 8.81 -5.03
N GLY A 326 18.14 9.34 -5.08
CA GLY A 326 18.42 10.76 -4.86
C GLY A 326 19.03 10.99 -3.47
N ARG A 327 20.06 11.83 -3.42
CA ARG A 327 20.75 12.20 -2.18
C ARG A 327 19.91 13.24 -1.43
N PRO A 328 19.89 13.22 -0.07
CA PRO A 328 19.14 14.21 0.70
C PRO A 328 19.66 15.62 0.40
N VAL A 329 18.74 16.58 0.31
CA VAL A 329 19.07 17.99 0.14
C VAL A 329 19.92 18.49 1.31
N ILE A 330 20.85 19.41 1.04
CA ILE A 330 21.62 20.07 2.10
C ILE A 330 20.67 21.03 2.84
N PRO A 331 20.38 20.82 4.13
CA PRO A 331 19.48 21.70 4.87
C PRO A 331 20.12 23.09 5.06
N PRO A 332 19.31 24.18 5.09
CA PRO A 332 19.82 25.50 5.43
C PRO A 332 20.31 25.49 6.87
N TYR A 333 21.49 26.06 7.14
CA TYR A 333 22.20 25.90 8.42
C TYR A 333 21.35 26.20 9.68
N TRP A 334 20.43 27.17 9.60
CA TRP A 334 19.53 27.55 10.69
C TRP A 334 18.52 26.45 11.08
N SER A 335 18.21 25.48 10.21
CA SER A 335 17.27 24.39 10.54
C SER A 335 17.89 23.30 11.42
N LEU A 336 19.22 23.32 11.60
CA LEU A 336 19.93 22.52 12.59
C LEU A 336 19.81 23.09 14.02
N GLY A 337 19.29 24.31 14.16
CA GLY A 337 19.02 24.97 15.42
C GLY A 337 17.81 24.40 16.17
N PHE A 338 17.62 24.81 17.42
CA PHE A 338 16.51 24.29 18.23
C PHE A 338 15.16 24.88 17.79
N GLN A 339 14.14 24.04 17.78
CA GLN A 339 12.84 24.30 17.18
C GLN A 339 11.75 24.21 18.26
N LEU A 340 10.78 25.13 18.24
CA LEU A 340 9.67 25.13 19.20
C LEU A 340 8.33 25.21 18.46
N SER A 341 7.52 24.17 18.66
CA SER A 341 6.16 24.04 18.11
C SER A 341 5.17 23.60 19.18
N ARG A 342 3.88 23.75 18.87
CA ARG A 342 2.73 23.31 19.65
C ARG A 342 1.49 23.47 18.76
N TRP A 343 0.63 22.46 18.77
CA TRP A 343 -0.77 22.57 18.36
C TRP A 343 -1.57 23.37 19.39
N ASP A 344 -2.30 24.40 18.92
CA ASP A 344 -3.09 25.35 19.71
C ASP A 344 -2.28 26.18 20.73
N TYR A 345 -1.67 27.27 20.23
CA TYR A 345 -1.30 28.42 21.08
C TYR A 345 -2.50 29.32 21.37
N GLY A 346 -3.52 29.31 20.52
CA GLY A 346 -4.79 30.01 20.65
C GLY A 346 -4.74 31.51 20.41
N SER A 347 -3.54 32.11 20.29
CA SER A 347 -3.32 33.49 19.81
C SER A 347 -1.84 33.81 19.62
N LEU A 348 -1.54 34.75 18.72
CA LEU A 348 -0.19 35.26 18.49
C LEU A 348 0.44 35.89 19.75
N ARG A 349 -0.38 36.38 20.68
CA ARG A 349 0.05 36.88 21.99
C ARG A 349 0.71 35.79 22.84
N GLU A 350 0.12 34.60 22.89
CA GLU A 350 0.67 33.49 23.67
C GLU A 350 1.86 32.80 22.96
N VAL A 351 1.94 32.89 21.62
CA VAL A 351 3.18 32.61 20.86
C VAL A 351 4.28 33.60 21.27
N LYS A 352 4.09 34.92 21.12
CA LYS A 352 5.08 35.96 21.50
C LYS A 352 5.56 35.81 22.96
N LYS A 353 4.64 35.56 23.89
CA LYS A 353 4.95 35.27 25.31
C LYS A 353 5.76 33.97 25.50
N THR A 354 5.53 32.96 24.66
CA THR A 354 6.31 31.72 24.65
C THR A 354 7.71 31.92 24.04
N VAL A 355 7.86 32.76 23.02
CA VAL A 355 9.16 33.19 22.50
C VAL A 355 9.94 33.93 23.59
N GLU A 356 9.38 34.98 24.19
CA GLU A 356 10.09 35.82 25.15
C GLU A 356 10.51 35.08 26.43
N ARG A 357 9.69 34.17 26.99
CA ARG A 357 10.11 33.40 28.18
C ARG A 357 11.31 32.47 27.91
N ASN A 358 11.47 31.99 26.67
CA ASN A 358 12.61 31.17 26.27
C ASN A 358 13.85 32.03 25.97
N ARG A 359 13.67 33.18 25.28
CA ARG A 359 14.71 34.21 25.12
C ARG A 359 15.26 34.67 26.47
N ALA A 360 14.37 34.92 27.45
CA ALA A 360 14.73 35.44 28.77
C ALA A 360 15.56 34.49 29.65
N VAL A 361 15.52 33.17 29.40
CA VAL A 361 16.39 32.19 30.07
C VAL A 361 17.64 31.83 29.26
N GLY A 362 17.86 32.48 28.11
CA GLY A 362 19.02 32.24 27.25
C GLY A 362 19.02 30.89 26.54
N LEU A 363 17.84 30.30 26.29
CA LEU A 363 17.73 29.04 25.56
C LEU A 363 18.24 29.23 24.11
N PRO A 364 19.22 28.44 23.62
CA PRO A 364 19.55 28.39 22.20
C PRO A 364 18.31 27.95 21.43
N TYR A 365 17.80 28.78 20.54
CA TYR A 365 16.45 28.66 20.01
C TYR A 365 16.31 29.44 18.70
N ASP A 366 16.18 28.74 17.59
CA ASP A 366 16.31 29.31 16.25
C ASP A 366 14.95 29.44 15.53
N ILE A 367 14.00 28.52 15.73
CA ILE A 367 12.79 28.43 14.88
C ILE A 367 11.49 28.39 15.71
N GLN A 368 10.62 29.39 15.55
CA GLN A 368 9.24 29.33 16.02
C GLN A 368 8.35 28.76 14.91
N TYR A 369 7.53 27.77 15.25
CA TYR A 369 6.44 27.27 14.42
C TYR A 369 5.10 27.87 14.88
N THR A 370 4.15 28.06 13.97
CA THR A 370 2.73 28.10 14.36
C THR A 370 1.95 27.04 13.61
N ASP A 371 1.08 26.38 14.36
CA ASP A 371 0.19 25.29 13.95
C ASP A 371 -1.16 25.87 13.45
N ILE A 372 -2.13 25.02 13.10
CA ILE A 372 -3.37 25.39 12.41
C ILE A 372 -4.25 26.41 13.17
N ASP A 373 -3.95 26.71 14.43
CA ASP A 373 -4.60 27.78 15.19
C ASP A 373 -4.29 29.20 14.65
N TYR A 374 -3.30 29.36 13.77
CA TYR A 374 -3.07 30.63 13.06
C TYR A 374 -4.13 30.93 11.98
N MET A 375 -4.72 29.90 11.38
CA MET A 375 -5.59 29.98 10.19
C MET A 375 -7.01 30.49 10.51
N GLU A 376 -7.70 31.06 9.51
CA GLU A 376 -9.13 31.35 9.60
C GLU A 376 -9.92 30.04 9.45
N ASP A 377 -10.60 29.60 10.51
CA ASP A 377 -11.37 28.35 10.57
C ASP A 377 -10.60 27.11 10.06
N LYS A 378 -9.27 27.08 10.29
CA LYS A 378 -8.34 26.01 9.86
C LYS A 378 -8.27 25.81 8.33
N LYS A 379 -8.46 26.87 7.55
CA LYS A 379 -8.31 26.89 6.09
C LYS A 379 -6.92 27.36 5.67
N ASP A 380 -6.24 26.59 4.82
CA ASP A 380 -4.95 26.96 4.22
C ASP A 380 -4.98 28.33 3.52
N PHE A 381 -3.80 28.93 3.39
CA PHE A 381 -3.60 30.26 2.77
C PHE A 381 -4.43 31.39 3.42
N THR A 382 -4.91 31.22 4.65
CA THR A 382 -5.62 32.24 5.44
C THR A 382 -4.98 32.48 6.81
N TYR A 383 -5.44 33.49 7.57
CA TYR A 383 -5.12 33.66 8.99
C TYR A 383 -6.28 34.32 9.76
N ASP A 384 -6.40 34.01 11.06
CA ASP A 384 -7.37 34.63 11.96
C ASP A 384 -7.01 36.10 12.20
N LYS A 385 -7.77 36.99 11.55
CA LYS A 385 -7.54 38.45 11.57
C LYS A 385 -7.84 39.12 12.93
N VAL A 386 -8.23 38.36 13.96
CA VAL A 386 -8.49 38.82 15.33
C VAL A 386 -7.42 38.32 16.30
N LYS A 387 -7.16 37.01 16.33
CA LYS A 387 -6.17 36.36 17.22
C LYS A 387 -4.73 36.45 16.72
N PHE A 388 -4.56 36.58 15.40
CA PHE A 388 -3.30 36.58 14.67
C PHE A 388 -3.16 37.82 13.77
N SER A 389 -3.76 38.94 14.17
CA SER A 389 -3.78 40.20 13.40
C SER A 389 -2.40 40.79 13.03
N GLU A 390 -1.36 40.54 13.84
CA GLU A 390 0.03 40.98 13.58
C GLU A 390 0.88 39.89 12.87
N LEU A 391 0.27 38.80 12.40
CA LEU A 391 0.99 37.68 11.79
C LEU A 391 1.79 38.05 10.53
N PRO A 392 1.31 38.93 9.63
CA PRO A 392 2.09 39.42 8.48
C PRO A 392 3.47 39.99 8.80
N GLN A 393 3.67 40.54 10.00
CA GLN A 393 4.94 41.11 10.48
C GLN A 393 5.65 40.24 11.53
N PHE A 394 5.10 39.07 11.89
CA PHE A 394 5.63 38.27 13.00
C PHE A 394 7.03 37.72 12.74
N ALA A 395 7.33 37.34 11.50
CA ALA A 395 8.68 36.94 11.11
C ALA A 395 9.72 38.06 11.33
N ASP A 396 9.38 39.34 11.09
CA ASP A 396 10.32 40.46 11.33
C ASP A 396 10.74 40.52 12.82
N TYR A 397 9.81 40.33 13.74
CA TYR A 397 10.04 40.27 15.19
C TYR A 397 10.86 39.04 15.65
N LEU A 398 10.88 37.97 14.85
CA LEU A 398 11.77 36.82 15.04
C LEU A 398 13.17 37.12 14.46
N HIS A 399 13.21 37.68 13.25
CA HIS A 399 14.42 38.07 12.52
C HIS A 399 15.25 39.12 13.28
N GLU A 400 14.61 40.03 14.03
CA GLU A 400 15.25 40.98 14.96
C GLU A 400 16.19 40.33 15.99
N LYS A 401 15.99 39.04 16.31
CA LYS A 401 16.85 38.25 17.21
C LYS A 401 17.57 37.10 16.48
N GLY A 402 17.62 37.16 15.16
CA GLY A 402 18.25 36.14 14.30
C GLY A 402 17.42 34.86 14.08
N GLN A 403 16.23 34.77 14.66
CA GLN A 403 15.38 33.59 14.59
C GLN A 403 14.64 33.48 13.25
N ARG A 404 13.95 32.37 13.04
CA ARG A 404 13.20 32.00 11.83
C ARG A 404 11.76 31.60 12.17
N TYR A 405 10.90 31.67 11.17
CA TYR A 405 9.48 31.41 11.29
C TYR A 405 8.98 30.36 10.29
N ILE A 406 8.23 29.37 10.78
CA ILE A 406 7.62 28.31 9.95
C ILE A 406 6.12 28.22 10.21
N LEU A 407 5.37 28.08 9.13
CA LEU A 407 3.93 27.86 9.10
C LEU A 407 3.63 26.42 8.72
N ILE A 408 2.64 25.80 9.36
CA ILE A 408 2.01 24.58 8.84
C ILE A 408 1.21 24.89 7.57
N LEU A 409 1.13 23.92 6.65
CA LEU A 409 0.05 23.82 5.66
C LEU A 409 -0.42 22.36 5.58
N ASP A 410 -1.72 22.18 5.47
CA ASP A 410 -2.34 20.89 5.16
C ASP A 410 -2.57 20.76 3.64
N PRO A 411 -2.84 19.56 3.09
CA PRO A 411 -3.22 19.40 1.69
C PRO A 411 -4.71 19.69 1.46
N ALA A 412 -5.57 19.52 2.46
CA ALA A 412 -7.01 19.33 2.26
C ALA A 412 -7.77 20.66 2.20
N VAL A 413 -8.19 21.06 0.99
CA VAL A 413 -8.78 22.38 0.73
C VAL A 413 -10.28 22.36 1.03
N ALA A 414 -10.72 23.19 1.96
CA ALA A 414 -12.13 23.32 2.33
C ALA A 414 -13.03 23.69 1.14
N THR A 415 -14.19 23.01 1.02
CA THR A 415 -15.28 23.46 0.13
C THR A 415 -16.07 24.63 0.74
N SER A 416 -15.96 24.80 2.05
CA SER A 416 -16.70 25.81 2.82
C SER A 416 -16.15 27.23 2.63
N LYS A 417 -17.07 28.20 2.60
CA LYS A 417 -16.76 29.63 2.51
C LYS A 417 -16.00 30.17 3.72
N ARG A 418 -15.40 31.35 3.53
CA ARG A 418 -14.74 32.14 4.57
C ARG A 418 -15.73 32.85 5.50
N VAL A 419 -15.21 33.34 6.63
CA VAL A 419 -15.99 34.05 7.65
C VAL A 419 -16.77 35.21 7.03
N GLY A 420 -18.04 35.36 7.41
CA GLY A 420 -18.93 36.38 6.84
C GLY A 420 -19.48 36.05 5.44
N ASN A 421 -19.49 34.78 5.02
CA ASN A 421 -20.00 34.31 3.72
C ASN A 421 -19.17 34.83 2.52
N ALA A 422 -17.92 35.20 2.77
CA ALA A 422 -16.95 35.59 1.75
C ALA A 422 -16.48 34.37 0.91
N PRO A 423 -16.04 34.56 -0.34
CA PRO A 423 -15.41 33.51 -1.14
C PRO A 423 -14.18 32.90 -0.45
N TYR A 424 -13.83 31.68 -0.83
CA TYR A 424 -12.56 31.05 -0.47
C TYR A 424 -11.75 30.84 -1.75
N ASP A 425 -11.11 31.93 -2.21
CA ASP A 425 -10.57 32.00 -3.56
C ASP A 425 -9.58 30.88 -3.91
N SER A 426 -8.93 30.27 -2.91
CA SER A 426 -7.99 29.16 -3.11
C SER A 426 -8.69 27.90 -3.63
N TYR A 427 -9.89 27.60 -3.12
CA TYR A 427 -10.77 26.57 -3.68
C TYR A 427 -11.29 26.98 -5.07
N ASP A 428 -11.73 28.23 -5.23
CA ASP A 428 -12.24 28.72 -6.52
C ASP A 428 -11.16 28.70 -7.63
N ARG A 429 -9.88 28.94 -7.30
CA ARG A 429 -8.73 28.83 -8.24
C ARG A 429 -8.33 27.39 -8.51
N GLY A 430 -8.34 26.51 -7.51
CA GLY A 430 -8.08 25.07 -7.71
C GLY A 430 -9.13 24.41 -8.60
N ASN A 431 -10.39 24.80 -8.48
CA ASN A 431 -11.47 24.43 -9.41
C ASN A 431 -11.15 24.88 -10.85
N GLN A 432 -10.71 26.12 -11.05
CA GLN A 432 -10.32 26.65 -12.39
C GLN A 432 -9.10 25.93 -13.00
N LYS A 433 -8.24 25.36 -12.15
CA LYS A 433 -7.04 24.58 -12.55
C LYS A 433 -7.31 23.08 -12.72
N ASN A 434 -8.48 22.58 -12.32
CA ASN A 434 -8.78 21.14 -12.16
C ASN A 434 -7.73 20.46 -11.25
N ALA A 435 -7.42 21.10 -10.12
CA ALA A 435 -6.31 20.70 -9.23
C ALA A 435 -6.58 19.47 -8.35
N TRP A 436 -7.77 18.84 -8.44
CA TRP A 436 -8.25 17.90 -7.43
C TRP A 436 -8.15 16.43 -7.86
N VAL A 437 -7.92 15.55 -6.89
CA VAL A 437 -8.22 14.11 -6.97
C VAL A 437 -9.72 13.94 -7.28
N THR A 438 -10.03 13.01 -8.17
CA THR A 438 -11.42 12.73 -8.59
C THR A 438 -11.91 11.36 -8.12
N GLU A 439 -13.24 11.26 -8.05
CA GLU A 439 -13.98 10.00 -8.00
C GLU A 439 -13.69 9.10 -9.20
N SER A 440 -14.15 7.85 -9.13
CA SER A 440 -13.97 6.85 -10.20
C SER A 440 -14.58 7.21 -11.58
N ASP A 441 -15.32 8.32 -11.69
CA ASP A 441 -15.81 8.87 -12.97
C ASP A 441 -14.77 9.73 -13.72
N GLY A 442 -13.63 10.05 -13.06
CA GLY A 442 -12.55 10.88 -13.59
C GLY A 442 -12.91 12.37 -13.76
N LYS A 443 -13.92 12.87 -13.04
CA LYS A 443 -14.46 14.23 -13.23
C LYS A 443 -14.97 14.90 -11.96
N THR A 444 -15.66 14.15 -11.11
CA THR A 444 -16.24 14.67 -9.86
C THR A 444 -15.13 14.74 -8.81
N PRO A 445 -14.83 15.89 -8.19
CA PRO A 445 -13.81 15.99 -7.14
C PRO A 445 -14.15 15.06 -5.96
N LEU A 446 -13.14 14.35 -5.46
CA LEU A 446 -13.26 13.50 -4.28
C LEU A 446 -13.47 14.37 -3.03
N LEU A 447 -14.52 14.07 -2.26
CA LEU A 447 -14.83 14.75 -1.00
C LEU A 447 -14.41 13.91 0.22
N GLY A 448 -13.88 14.57 1.23
CA GLY A 448 -13.61 14.03 2.56
C GLY A 448 -13.81 15.08 3.65
N GLU A 449 -13.37 14.78 4.87
CA GLU A 449 -13.46 15.70 6.01
C GLU A 449 -12.10 15.77 6.73
N VAL A 450 -11.59 16.99 6.92
CA VAL A 450 -10.34 17.31 7.65
C VAL A 450 -10.59 18.54 8.53
N TRP A 451 -9.56 19.14 9.10
CA TRP A 451 -9.60 20.30 10.01
C TRP A 451 -10.59 21.45 9.72
N PRO A 452 -10.83 21.89 8.47
CA PRO A 452 -11.82 22.94 8.16
C PRO A 452 -13.25 22.43 7.84
N GLY A 453 -13.52 21.13 8.01
CA GLY A 453 -14.77 20.47 7.64
C GLY A 453 -14.65 19.71 6.32
N GLU A 454 -15.68 19.77 5.47
CA GLU A 454 -15.68 19.15 4.14
C GLU A 454 -14.56 19.74 3.25
N THR A 455 -13.75 18.86 2.65
CA THR A 455 -12.56 19.19 1.86
C THR A 455 -12.48 18.40 0.56
N VAL A 456 -11.88 19.02 -0.46
CA VAL A 456 -11.28 18.31 -1.62
C VAL A 456 -9.79 18.10 -1.41
N PHE A 457 -9.24 17.09 -2.07
CA PHE A 457 -7.81 16.75 -2.00
C PHE A 457 -7.10 17.13 -3.31
N PRO A 458 -5.97 17.86 -3.27
CA PRO A 458 -5.20 18.17 -4.47
C PRO A 458 -4.47 16.96 -5.05
N ASP A 459 -4.54 16.79 -6.37
CA ASP A 459 -3.76 15.79 -7.09
C ASP A 459 -2.39 16.37 -7.44
N TYR A 460 -1.46 16.30 -6.49
CA TYR A 460 -0.07 16.74 -6.67
C TYR A 460 0.70 16.01 -7.78
N THR A 461 0.16 14.94 -8.39
CA THR A 461 0.75 14.32 -9.59
C THR A 461 0.40 15.06 -10.89
N SER A 462 -0.59 15.97 -10.83
CA SER A 462 -1.05 16.78 -11.96
C SER A 462 -0.34 18.13 -12.05
N GLN A 463 0.03 18.55 -13.27
CA GLN A 463 0.55 19.90 -13.51
C GLN A 463 -0.46 21.00 -13.13
N GLY A 464 -1.77 20.72 -13.22
CA GLY A 464 -2.82 21.65 -12.81
C GLY A 464 -2.77 21.98 -11.31
N CYS A 465 -2.56 20.97 -10.47
CA CYS A 465 -2.32 21.15 -9.04
C CYS A 465 -0.98 21.83 -8.75
N ILE A 466 0.11 21.42 -9.41
CA ILE A 466 1.44 22.00 -9.19
C ILE A 466 1.42 23.51 -9.49
N ASP A 467 0.86 23.90 -10.64
CA ASP A 467 0.64 25.31 -11.01
C ASP A 467 -0.18 26.07 -9.96
N TRP A 468 -1.25 25.45 -9.46
CA TRP A 468 -2.16 26.05 -8.47
C TRP A 468 -1.47 26.25 -7.13
N TRP A 469 -0.84 25.21 -6.58
CA TRP A 469 -0.16 25.24 -5.28
C TRP A 469 0.97 26.28 -5.25
N VAL A 470 1.72 26.42 -6.35
CA VAL A 470 2.74 27.47 -6.49
C VAL A 470 2.13 28.87 -6.50
N ASP A 471 1.01 29.10 -7.21
CA ASP A 471 0.31 30.40 -7.23
C ASP A 471 -0.32 30.74 -5.86
N GLU A 472 -0.90 29.77 -5.15
CA GLU A 472 -1.40 29.96 -3.78
C GLU A 472 -0.26 30.34 -2.81
N TYR A 473 0.85 29.59 -2.84
CA TYR A 473 2.02 29.88 -2.03
C TYR A 473 2.64 31.24 -2.37
N GLU A 474 2.74 31.59 -3.66
CA GLU A 474 3.23 32.88 -4.12
C GLU A 474 2.31 34.05 -3.72
N ARG A 475 1.00 33.83 -3.54
CA ARG A 475 0.08 34.83 -2.96
C ARG A 475 0.27 34.95 -1.46
N PHE A 476 0.27 33.81 -0.77
CA PHE A 476 0.30 33.73 0.69
C PHE A 476 1.61 34.27 1.28
N SER A 477 2.75 33.94 0.68
CA SER A 477 4.08 34.48 1.06
C SER A 477 4.24 36.00 0.82
N ARG A 478 3.36 36.62 0.01
CA ARG A 478 3.27 38.09 -0.12
C ARG A 478 2.39 38.74 0.93
N GLU A 479 1.42 38.03 1.53
CA GLU A 479 0.61 38.52 2.66
C GLU A 479 1.25 38.21 4.02
N ILE A 480 1.89 37.04 4.18
CA ILE A 480 2.51 36.60 5.44
C ILE A 480 3.96 36.18 5.24
N LYS A 481 4.88 36.94 5.84
CA LYS A 481 6.32 36.61 5.88
C LYS A 481 6.56 35.34 6.71
N HIS A 482 7.34 34.42 6.15
CA HIS A 482 7.84 33.21 6.80
C HIS A 482 9.12 32.73 6.08
N ASP A 483 9.89 31.82 6.69
CA ASP A 483 11.18 31.35 6.19
C ASP A 483 11.13 29.96 5.55
N ALA A 484 10.16 29.12 5.96
CA ALA A 484 9.86 27.82 5.34
C ALA A 484 8.45 27.34 5.71
N LEU A 485 8.02 26.23 5.11
CA LEU A 485 6.77 25.54 5.39
C LEU A 485 6.99 24.23 6.14
N TRP A 486 5.96 23.80 6.87
CA TRP A 486 5.79 22.47 7.42
C TRP A 486 4.55 21.85 6.79
N ILE A 487 4.73 20.96 5.82
CA ILE A 487 3.61 20.20 5.26
C ILE A 487 3.23 19.05 6.21
N VAL A 488 1.94 18.86 6.44
CA VAL A 488 1.38 17.79 7.27
C VAL A 488 0.31 17.04 6.48
N SER A 489 0.20 15.74 6.68
CA SER A 489 -0.86 14.91 6.08
C SER A 489 -1.55 14.09 7.15
N GLN A 490 -2.75 14.50 7.56
CA GLN A 490 -3.66 13.71 8.40
C GLN A 490 -4.72 13.07 7.49
N PHE A 491 -4.83 11.74 7.53
CA PHE A 491 -5.61 10.86 6.66
C PHE A 491 -6.04 9.58 7.40
#